data_AF-A0AAW4PHE0-F1
#
_entry.id   AF-A0AAW4PHE0-F1
#
_cell.length_a   1.000
_cell.length_b   1.000
_cell.length_c   1.000
_cell.angle_alpha   90.00
_cell.angle_beta   90.00
_cell.angle_gamma   90.00
#
_symmetry.space_group_name_H-M   'P 1'
#
loop_
_entity.id
_entity.type
_entity.pdbx_description
1 polymer ?
#
loop_
_entity_poly.entity_id
_entity_poly.type
_entity_poly.pdbx_seq_one_letter_code
_entity_poly.pdbx_strand_id
1 'polypeptide(L)' 'MENPRTPINPSEEAALELIEQCVDSSSEQSGISREDAVSHLVDDGIEQADANARIKQLLLKGYLYEVDNELRIPPRR' A
#
# COMPACT_ATOMS: atom_id res chain seq x y z
N MET A 1 13.77 15.84 12.36
CA MET A 1 14.28 14.45 12.29
C MET A 1 13.25 13.67 11.52
N GLU A 2 13.45 13.57 10.22
CA GLU A 2 12.68 12.66 9.38
C GLU A 2 13.08 11.25 9.83
N ASN A 3 12.15 10.48 10.39
CA ASN A 3 12.45 9.09 10.71
C ASN A 3 12.85 8.41 9.39
N PRO A 4 14.08 7.85 9.27
CA PRO A 4 14.40 7.04 8.12
C PRO A 4 13.41 5.88 8.16
N ARG A 5 12.42 5.94 7.28
CA ARG A 5 11.41 4.89 7.19
C ARG A 5 12.15 3.58 6.98
N THR A 6 11.67 2.52 7.63
CA THR A 6 12.26 1.19 7.54
C THR A 6 12.50 0.86 6.08
N PRO A 7 13.74 0.57 5.65
CA PRO A 7 14.05 0.42 4.23
C PRO A 7 13.09 -0.59 3.60
N ILE A 8 12.43 -0.14 2.54
CA ILE A 8 11.58 -0.97 1.70
C ILE A 8 12.35 -1.39 0.46
N ASN A 9 12.13 -2.62 0.01
CA ASN A 9 12.75 -3.11 -1.22
C ASN A 9 12.09 -2.44 -2.44
N PRO A 10 12.74 -2.41 -3.62
CA PRO A 10 12.17 -1.79 -4.84
C PRO A 10 10.79 -2.35 -5.20
N SER A 11 10.60 -3.63 -4.91
CA SER A 11 9.34 -4.35 -5.05
C SER A 11 8.22 -3.86 -4.12
N GLU A 12 8.56 -3.51 -2.88
CA GLU A 12 7.61 -2.96 -1.91
C GLU A 12 7.31 -1.49 -2.22
N GLU A 13 8.30 -0.74 -2.72
CA GLU A 13 8.16 0.64 -3.17
C GLU A 13 7.21 0.75 -4.38
N ALA A 14 7.38 -0.11 -5.39
CA ALA A 14 6.46 -0.16 -6.53
C ALA A 14 5.02 -0.49 -6.09
N ALA A 15 4.86 -1.43 -5.14
CA ALA A 15 3.54 -1.77 -4.61
C ALA A 15 2.91 -0.59 -3.83
N LEU A 16 3.70 0.13 -3.05
CA LEU A 16 3.24 1.32 -2.33
C LEU A 16 2.83 2.43 -3.30
N GLU A 17 3.61 2.68 -4.35
CA GLU A 17 3.32 3.70 -5.35
C GLU A 17 2.01 3.40 -6.10
N LEU A 18 1.76 2.14 -6.46
CA LEU A 18 0.48 1.71 -7.06
C LEU A 18 -0.70 1.96 -6.11
N ILE A 19 -0.56 1.57 -4.84
CA ILE A 19 -1.61 1.78 -3.83
C ILE A 19 -1.87 3.28 -3.63
N GLU A 20 -0.82 4.11 -3.62
CA GLU A 20 -0.93 5.57 -3.58
C GLU A 20 -1.71 6.12 -4.77
N GLN A 21 -1.38 5.69 -5.98
CA GLN A 21 -2.11 6.11 -7.18
C GLN A 21 -3.58 5.70 -7.14
N CYS A 22 -3.91 4.51 -6.64
CA CYS A 22 -5.30 4.06 -6.51
C CYS A 22 -6.07 4.86 -5.45
N VAL A 23 -5.44 5.19 -4.33
CA VAL A 23 -6.04 6.01 -3.27
C VAL A 23 -6.22 7.46 -3.73
N ASP A 24 -5.24 8.03 -4.43
CA ASP A 24 -5.33 9.39 -4.99
C ASP A 24 -6.36 9.49 -6.12
N SER A 25 -6.56 8.41 -6.88
CA SER A 25 -7.59 8.32 -7.93
C SER A 25 -9.00 8.12 -7.38
N SER A 26 -9.12 7.59 -6.17
CA SER A 26 -10.39 7.42 -5.48
C SER A 26 -10.84 8.78 -4.97
N SER A 27 -11.96 9.30 -5.50
CA SER A 27 -12.51 10.61 -5.13
C SER A 27 -12.88 10.70 -3.63
N GLU A 28 -13.03 9.55 -2.98
CA GLU A 28 -13.13 9.41 -1.54
C GLU A 28 -11.70 9.36 -0.98
N GLN A 29 -11.28 10.38 -0.21
CA GLN A 29 -10.00 10.43 0.54
C GLN A 29 -9.91 9.38 1.66
N SER A 30 -10.55 8.23 1.48
CA SER A 30 -10.89 7.23 2.48
C SER A 30 -10.04 5.96 2.35
N GLY A 31 -9.10 5.89 1.41
CA GLY A 31 -8.27 4.70 1.22
C GLY A 31 -8.87 3.70 0.25
N ILE A 32 -8.29 2.50 0.23
CA ILE A 32 -8.64 1.42 -0.69
C ILE A 32 -8.83 0.11 0.08
N SER A 33 -9.78 -0.73 -0.31
CA SER A 33 -9.93 -2.03 0.32
C SER A 33 -8.68 -2.90 0.11
N ARG A 34 -8.40 -3.80 1.05
CA ARG A 34 -7.26 -4.72 0.91
C ARG A 34 -7.41 -5.63 -0.31
N GLU A 35 -8.63 -6.05 -0.64
CA GLU A 35 -8.90 -6.89 -1.81
C GLU A 35 -8.64 -6.13 -3.11
N ASP A 36 -9.04 -4.87 -3.20
CA ASP A 36 -8.77 -4.03 -4.38
C ASP A 36 -7.27 -3.76 -4.51
N ALA A 37 -6.58 -3.44 -3.41
CA ALA A 37 -5.12 -3.26 -3.42
C ALA A 37 -4.38 -4.53 -3.89
N VAL A 38 -4.79 -5.71 -3.42
CA VAL A 38 -4.24 -6.98 -3.93
C VAL A 38 -4.55 -7.16 -5.41
N SER A 39 -5.76 -6.85 -5.83
CA SER A 39 -6.20 -7.01 -7.24
C SER A 39 -5.39 -6.11 -8.16
N HIS A 40 -5.15 -4.85 -7.79
CA HIS A 40 -4.30 -3.94 -8.56
C HIS A 40 -2.85 -4.42 -8.68
N LEU A 41 -2.28 -4.97 -7.60
CA LEU A 41 -0.94 -5.56 -7.65
C LEU A 41 -0.89 -6.80 -8.55
N VAL A 42 -1.96 -7.61 -8.54
CA VAL A 42 -2.08 -8.77 -9.42
C VAL A 42 -2.21 -8.36 -10.88
N ASP A 43 -2.97 -7.31 -11.18
CA ASP A 43 -3.10 -6.75 -12.52
C ASP A 43 -1.77 -6.18 -13.05
N ASP A 44 -0.90 -5.69 -12.16
CA ASP A 44 0.49 -5.29 -12.48
C ASP A 44 1.43 -6.50 -12.72
N GLY A 45 0.92 -7.72 -12.56
CA GLY A 45 1.66 -8.97 -12.80
C GLY A 45 2.35 -9.55 -11.56
N ILE A 46 2.03 -9.07 -10.36
CA ILE A 46 2.54 -9.62 -9.10
C ILE A 46 1.69 -10.83 -8.70
N GLU A 47 2.31 -11.93 -8.26
CA GLU A 47 1.53 -13.07 -7.76
C GLU A 47 0.67 -12.67 -6.54
N GLN A 48 -0.55 -13.21 -6.44
CA GLN A 48 -1.47 -12.87 -5.36
C GLN A 48 -0.89 -13.09 -3.96
N ALA A 49 -0.05 -14.13 -3.81
CA ALA A 49 0.66 -14.43 -2.57
C ALA A 49 1.71 -13.34 -2.24
N ASP A 50 2.49 -12.92 -3.23
CA ASP A 50 3.47 -11.84 -3.11
C ASP A 50 2.81 -10.48 -2.87
N ALA A 51 1.71 -10.17 -3.56
CA ALA A 51 0.93 -8.96 -3.34
C ALA A 51 0.46 -8.86 -1.89
N ASN A 52 -0.09 -9.95 -1.35
CA ASN A 52 -0.47 -10.03 0.06
C ASN A 52 0.72 -9.89 1.02
N ALA A 53 1.87 -10.49 0.69
CA ALA A 53 3.07 -10.38 1.50
C ALA A 53 3.59 -8.92 1.53
N ARG A 54 3.61 -8.24 0.38
CA ARG A 54 4.03 -6.84 0.24
C ARG A 54 3.13 -5.90 1.02
N ILE A 55 1.80 -6.04 0.90
CA ILE A 55 0.84 -5.24 1.69
C ILE A 55 1.07 -5.45 3.19
N LYS A 56 1.26 -6.69 3.64
CA LYS A 56 1.57 -6.99 5.05
C LYS A 56 2.88 -6.34 5.50
N GLN A 57 3.93 -6.38 4.68
CA GLN A 57 5.20 -5.73 4.99
C GLN A 57 5.04 -4.21 5.10
N LEU A 58 4.29 -3.58 4.18
CA LEU A 58 4.02 -2.15 4.20
C LEU A 58 3.22 -1.74 5.44
N LEU A 59 2.24 -2.54 5.86
CA LEU A 59 1.51 -2.36 7.12
C LEU A 59 2.45 -2.46 8.34
N LEU A 60 3.27 -3.51 8.41
CA LEU A 60 4.22 -3.73 9.51
C LEU A 60 5.25 -2.60 9.62
N LYS A 61 5.69 -2.08 8.49
CA LYS A 61 6.65 -0.98 8.41
C LYS A 61 6.02 0.40 8.62
N GLY A 62 4.68 0.48 8.76
CA GLY A 62 3.94 1.72 8.99
C GLY A 62 3.80 2.61 7.76
N TYR A 63 4.00 2.05 6.56
CA TYR A 63 3.75 2.76 5.30
C TYR A 63 2.28 2.74 4.91
N LEU A 64 1.55 1.73 5.36
CA LEU A 64 0.09 1.63 5.27
C LEU A 64 -0.48 1.47 6.67
N TYR A 65 -1.73 1.84 6.86
CA TYR A 65 -2.52 1.50 8.04
C TYR A 65 -3.92 1.10 7.62
N GLU A 66 -4.54 0.20 8.37
CA GLU A 66 -5.89 -0.31 8.08
C GLU A 66 -6.90 0.38 8.98
N VAL A 67 -7.94 0.97 8.41
CA VAL A 67 -9.08 1.61 9.10
C VAL A 67 -10.35 1.11 8.44
N ASP A 68 -11.28 0.57 9.22
CA ASP A 68 -12.55 0.05 8.70
C ASP A 68 -12.38 -0.92 7.50
N ASN A 69 -11.34 -1.76 7.56
CA ASN A 69 -10.98 -2.72 6.51
C ASN A 69 -10.43 -2.07 5.21
N GLU A 70 -10.16 -0.76 5.23
CA GLU A 70 -9.55 0.02 4.15
C GLU A 70 -8.08 0.33 4.48
N LEU A 71 -7.19 0.08 3.53
CA LEU A 71 -5.80 0.50 3.55
C LEU A 71 -5.72 1.99 3.24
N ARG A 72 -5.13 2.75 4.17
CA ARG A 72 -4.86 4.17 4.03
C ARG A 72 -3.37 4.44 4.12
N ILE A 73 -2.93 5.49 3.44
CA ILE A 73 -1.54 5.96 3.46
C ILE A 73 -1.44 7.14 4.44
N PRO A 74 -0.46 7.13 5.37
CA PRO A 74 -0.33 8.20 6.35
C PRO A 74 0.15 9.47 5.64
N PRO A 75 -0.40 10.64 6.00
CA PRO A 75 0.01 11.90 5.37
C PRO A 75 1.51 12.10 5.55
N ARG A 76 2.23 12.25 4.45
CA ARG A 76 3.66 12.57 4.44
C ARG A 76 3.80 14.00 5.00
N ARG A 77 4.25 14.11 6.26
CA ARG A 77 4.62 15.38 6.90
C ARG A 77 5.99 15.85 6.45
#